data_AF-A0A502HDF7-F1
#
_entry.id   AF-A0A502HDF7-F1
#
_cell.length_a   1.000
_cell.length_b   1.000
_cell.length_c   1.000
_cell.angle_alpha   90.00
_cell.angle_beta   90.00
_cell.angle_gamma   90.00
#
_symmetry.space_group_name_H-M   'P 1'
#
loop_
_entity.id
_entity.type
_entity.pdbx_description
1 polymer ?
#
loop_
_entity_poly.entity_id
_entity_poly.type
_entity_poly.pdbx_seq_one_letter_code
_entity_poly.pdbx_strand_id
1 'polypeptide(L)'
;MNPVRYFVPFAAVRQQPTIVVDSVGLGAALTLAHWRGAATPGPLRDDTSAGSCLRALHHPATSGLEAQAVTANHFDVDGFVGVWALLNPALALRHEMLLRRVATLGDFRELDWADPLADTALQLVCWLNAEEKARFYEPFGAPARRRREDEASAEKFAWFLPRFAEVLENPAAGRAAWGPEYARVKAAVAVAQGPGTQRTGYADVGLVVVRTPGPLPYYALFGPTAGLDWVLSLYDGQRYELECKYTTWIDLESRSTLPRLALGPLAARLNALETSGQIWVADGPTDTGPLLRLAGPRKLSKAQRYADPDGRPIYASSIAPAAMEQEVLAFLRAGYANIQPKKYWTWAEVKATGA
;
A
#
# COMPACT_ATOMS: atom_id res chain seq x y z
N MET A 1 -11.71 -8.49 -34.23
CA MET A 1 -11.52 -7.29 -33.39
C MET A 1 -11.73 -7.73 -31.96
N ASN A 2 -10.78 -7.49 -31.06
CA ASN A 2 -11.04 -7.71 -29.65
C ASN A 2 -12.14 -6.72 -29.21
N PRO A 3 -13.16 -7.17 -28.48
CA PRO A 3 -14.22 -6.28 -28.03
C PRO A 3 -13.64 -5.15 -27.18
N VAL A 4 -14.13 -3.93 -27.39
CA VAL A 4 -13.71 -2.76 -26.62
C VAL A 4 -14.28 -2.89 -25.21
N ARG A 5 -13.41 -2.93 -24.19
CA ARG A 5 -13.83 -2.93 -22.79
C ARG A 5 -14.21 -1.53 -22.33
N TYR A 6 -15.09 -1.45 -21.33
CA TYR A 6 -15.55 -0.19 -20.75
C TYR A 6 -15.72 -0.31 -19.24
N PHE A 7 -15.59 0.83 -18.56
CA PHE A 7 -15.79 0.90 -17.11
C PHE A 7 -17.27 1.01 -16.75
N VAL A 8 -17.68 0.32 -15.69
CA VAL A 8 -19.01 0.47 -15.07
C VAL A 8 -18.88 0.75 -13.57
N PRO A 9 -19.80 1.51 -12.95
CA PRO A 9 -19.86 1.64 -11.50
C PRO A 9 -20.03 0.28 -10.81
N PHE A 10 -19.49 0.12 -9.61
CA PHE A 10 -19.48 -1.18 -8.90
C PHE A 10 -20.87 -1.78 -8.66
N ALA A 11 -21.90 -0.94 -8.51
CA ALA A 11 -23.29 -1.37 -8.37
C ALA A 11 -23.82 -2.15 -9.61
N ALA A 12 -23.14 -2.06 -10.76
CA ALA A 12 -23.53 -2.73 -12.00
C ALA A 12 -23.02 -4.18 -12.11
N VAL A 13 -22.19 -4.69 -11.19
CA VAL A 13 -21.57 -6.03 -11.26
C VAL A 13 -22.59 -7.15 -11.54
N ARG A 14 -23.80 -7.05 -10.97
CA ARG A 14 -24.85 -8.08 -11.11
C ARG A 14 -25.79 -7.85 -12.30
N GLN A 15 -25.63 -6.75 -13.02
CA GLN A 15 -26.50 -6.39 -14.13
C GLN A 15 -25.99 -6.99 -15.46
N GLN A 16 -24.71 -7.34 -15.53
CA GLN A 16 -24.06 -7.91 -16.70
C GLN A 16 -22.74 -8.59 -16.33
N PRO A 17 -22.21 -9.52 -17.15
CA PRO A 17 -20.88 -10.08 -16.94
C PRO A 17 -19.83 -8.98 -16.80
N THR A 18 -19.15 -8.95 -15.65
CA THR A 18 -18.24 -7.88 -15.26
C THR A 18 -16.97 -8.45 -14.66
N ILE A 19 -15.81 -7.94 -15.09
CA ILE A 19 -14.52 -8.20 -14.46
C ILE A 19 -14.40 -7.25 -13.27
N VAL A 20 -14.18 -7.80 -12.08
CA VAL A 20 -13.93 -7.04 -10.85
C VAL A 20 -12.42 -6.98 -10.61
N VAL A 21 -11.88 -5.77 -10.62
CA VAL A 21 -10.47 -5.47 -10.37
C VAL A 21 -10.32 -4.93 -8.96
N ASP A 22 -9.28 -5.40 -8.27
CA ASP A 22 -8.87 -4.91 -6.96
C ASP A 22 -10.00 -4.86 -5.92
N SER A 23 -10.86 -5.87 -5.99
CA SER A 23 -11.98 -6.02 -5.09
C SER A 23 -12.53 -7.44 -5.20
N VAL A 24 -13.54 -7.73 -4.39
CA VAL A 24 -14.34 -8.95 -4.47
C VAL A 24 -15.80 -8.57 -4.67
N GLY A 25 -16.50 -9.28 -5.55
CA GLY A 25 -17.91 -9.02 -5.85
C GLY A 25 -18.67 -10.29 -6.18
N LEU A 26 -19.78 -10.52 -5.48
CA LEU A 26 -20.70 -11.62 -5.82
C LEU A 26 -21.33 -11.35 -7.18
N GLY A 27 -21.12 -12.27 -8.13
CA GLY A 27 -21.58 -12.15 -9.51
C GLY A 27 -20.52 -11.67 -10.50
N ALA A 28 -19.26 -11.48 -10.06
CA ALA A 28 -18.15 -11.22 -10.97
C ALA A 28 -17.99 -12.36 -11.98
N ALA A 29 -17.80 -12.01 -13.26
CA ALA A 29 -17.44 -12.99 -14.30
C ALA A 29 -15.99 -13.45 -14.11
N LEU A 30 -15.12 -12.53 -13.67
CA LEU A 30 -13.73 -12.78 -13.32
C LEU A 30 -13.33 -11.80 -12.21
N THR A 31 -12.59 -12.28 -11.21
CA THR A 31 -11.97 -11.45 -10.17
C THR A 31 -10.47 -11.38 -10.41
N LEU A 32 -9.91 -10.17 -10.43
CA LEU A 32 -8.48 -9.90 -10.56
C LEU A 32 -8.07 -8.98 -9.41
N ALA A 33 -7.82 -9.59 -8.25
CA ALA A 33 -7.43 -8.89 -7.04
C ALA A 33 -6.35 -9.66 -6.28
N HIS A 34 -5.42 -8.93 -5.68
CA HIS A 34 -4.42 -9.48 -4.76
C HIS A 34 -4.90 -9.57 -3.29
N TRP A 35 -6.15 -9.15 -3.01
CA TRP A 35 -6.71 -9.22 -1.67
C TRP A 35 -6.72 -10.64 -1.14
N ARG A 36 -6.51 -10.76 0.17
CA ARG A 36 -6.52 -12.03 0.87
C ARG A 36 -7.79 -12.83 0.60
N GLY A 37 -7.63 -14.02 0.01
CA GLY A 37 -8.75 -14.92 -0.31
C GLY A 37 -9.60 -14.49 -1.50
N ALA A 38 -9.15 -13.52 -2.31
CA ALA A 38 -9.79 -13.21 -3.58
C ALA A 38 -9.76 -14.42 -4.52
N ALA A 39 -10.82 -14.58 -5.30
CA ALA A 39 -10.99 -15.70 -6.23
C ALA A 39 -10.20 -15.52 -7.55
N THR A 40 -9.03 -14.88 -7.50
CA THR A 40 -8.15 -14.69 -8.66
C THR A 40 -7.60 -16.04 -9.13
N PRO A 41 -7.80 -16.44 -10.40
CA PRO A 41 -7.31 -17.71 -10.91
C PRO A 41 -5.80 -17.86 -10.73
N GLY A 42 -5.34 -19.05 -10.35
CA GLY A 42 -3.93 -19.32 -10.02
C GLY A 42 -2.91 -18.75 -11.02
N PRO A 43 -3.03 -19.02 -12.33
CA PRO A 43 -2.11 -18.48 -13.33
C PRO A 43 -2.07 -16.94 -13.42
N LEU A 44 -3.13 -16.27 -12.95
CA LEU A 44 -3.28 -14.82 -13.02
C LEU A 44 -2.89 -14.11 -11.72
N ARG A 45 -2.58 -14.84 -10.65
CA ARG A 45 -2.16 -14.23 -9.38
C ARG A 45 -0.87 -13.46 -9.56
N ASP A 46 -0.77 -12.32 -8.90
CA ASP A 46 0.40 -11.45 -8.86
C ASP A 46 0.42 -10.74 -7.51
N ASP A 47 1.51 -10.00 -7.21
CA ASP A 47 1.61 -9.25 -5.96
C ASP A 47 0.61 -8.10 -5.91
N THR A 48 0.24 -7.55 -7.06
CA THR A 48 -0.75 -6.46 -7.15
C THR A 48 -1.91 -6.85 -8.07
N SER A 49 -3.06 -6.20 -7.89
CA SER A 49 -4.25 -6.37 -8.72
C SER A 49 -4.00 -5.90 -10.16
N ALA A 50 -3.21 -4.83 -10.36
CA ALA A 50 -2.73 -4.44 -11.69
C ALA A 50 -1.83 -5.51 -12.32
N GLY A 51 -0.91 -6.10 -11.54
CA GLY A 51 -0.10 -7.22 -12.00
C GLY A 51 -0.95 -8.40 -12.46
N SER A 52 -2.03 -8.70 -11.73
CA SER A 52 -3.00 -9.73 -12.10
C SER A 52 -3.73 -9.41 -13.41
N CYS A 53 -4.10 -8.15 -13.61
CA CYS A 53 -4.69 -7.67 -14.87
C CYS A 53 -3.71 -7.79 -16.04
N LEU A 54 -2.45 -7.40 -15.86
CA LEU A 54 -1.41 -7.50 -16.88
C LEU A 54 -1.13 -8.97 -17.25
N ARG A 55 -1.10 -9.89 -16.27
CA ARG A 55 -1.05 -11.33 -16.56
C ARG A 55 -2.25 -11.79 -17.37
N ALA A 56 -3.47 -11.35 -17.03
CA ALA A 56 -4.67 -11.72 -17.77
C ALA A 56 -4.59 -11.34 -19.25
N LEU A 57 -3.93 -10.23 -19.61
CA LEU A 57 -3.71 -9.83 -21.01
C LEU A 57 -2.85 -10.82 -21.80
N HIS A 58 -1.96 -11.56 -21.13
CA HIS A 58 -1.17 -12.65 -21.72
C HIS A 58 -1.92 -13.99 -21.76
N HIS A 59 -3.09 -14.08 -21.11
CA HIS A 59 -3.92 -15.29 -21.04
C HIS A 59 -5.35 -15.03 -21.56
N PRO A 60 -5.52 -14.73 -22.86
CA PRO A 60 -6.82 -14.34 -23.42
C PRO A 60 -7.91 -15.44 -23.34
N ALA A 61 -7.52 -16.69 -23.08
CA ALA A 61 -8.42 -17.84 -22.95
C ALA A 61 -8.95 -18.04 -21.51
N THR A 62 -8.60 -17.18 -20.55
CA THR A 62 -9.14 -17.28 -19.18
C THR A 62 -10.67 -17.05 -19.20
N SER A 63 -11.43 -17.99 -18.65
CA SER A 63 -12.87 -17.86 -18.46
C SER A 63 -13.23 -16.58 -17.69
N GLY A 64 -14.25 -15.87 -18.16
CA GLY A 64 -14.71 -14.60 -17.59
C GLY A 64 -13.98 -13.36 -18.15
N LEU A 65 -12.82 -13.54 -18.81
CA LEU A 65 -12.06 -12.43 -19.41
C LEU A 65 -12.71 -11.89 -20.69
N GLU A 66 -13.66 -12.63 -21.27
CA GLU A 66 -14.51 -12.22 -22.39
C GLU A 66 -15.50 -11.11 -22.02
N ALA A 67 -15.73 -10.88 -20.72
CA ALA A 67 -16.55 -9.78 -20.25
C ALA A 67 -15.97 -8.43 -20.70
N GLN A 68 -16.83 -7.57 -21.22
CA GLN A 68 -16.46 -6.23 -21.69
C GLN A 68 -16.45 -5.20 -20.56
N ALA A 69 -17.29 -5.40 -19.55
CA ALA A 69 -17.42 -4.49 -18.44
C ALA A 69 -16.33 -4.75 -17.40
N VAL A 70 -15.70 -3.69 -16.94
CA VAL A 70 -14.66 -3.71 -15.91
C VAL A 70 -15.06 -2.75 -14.78
N THR A 71 -14.79 -3.12 -13.54
CA THR A 71 -15.11 -2.28 -12.39
C THR A 71 -14.13 -2.47 -11.23
N ALA A 72 -14.16 -1.54 -10.29
CA ALA A 72 -13.51 -1.60 -8.98
C ALA A 72 -14.42 -0.90 -7.95
N ASN A 73 -14.35 -1.30 -6.68
CA ASN A 73 -15.20 -0.73 -5.61
C ASN A 73 -14.55 0.45 -4.87
N HIS A 74 -13.34 0.83 -5.24
CA HIS A 74 -12.64 1.98 -4.70
C HIS A 74 -11.61 2.46 -5.72
N PHE A 75 -11.05 3.65 -5.47
CA PHE A 75 -10.02 4.23 -6.31
C PHE A 75 -8.73 4.32 -5.50
N ASP A 76 -7.71 3.61 -5.97
CA ASP A 76 -6.32 3.79 -5.60
C ASP A 76 -5.44 3.54 -6.83
N VAL A 77 -4.12 3.60 -6.68
CA VAL A 77 -3.20 3.46 -7.81
C VAL A 77 -3.24 2.05 -8.42
N ASP A 78 -3.26 0.99 -7.61
CA ASP A 78 -3.19 -0.38 -8.11
C ASP A 78 -4.49 -0.78 -8.82
N GLY A 79 -5.64 -0.55 -8.19
CA GLY A 79 -6.95 -0.74 -8.80
C GLY A 79 -7.14 0.10 -10.05
N PHE A 80 -6.69 1.36 -10.05
CA PHE A 80 -6.76 2.21 -11.24
C PHE A 80 -5.92 1.67 -12.40
N VAL A 81 -4.66 1.33 -12.16
CA VAL A 81 -3.77 0.81 -13.21
C VAL A 81 -4.32 -0.51 -13.76
N GLY A 82 -4.85 -1.39 -12.91
CA GLY A 82 -5.48 -2.64 -13.33
C GLY A 82 -6.70 -2.43 -14.25
N VAL A 83 -7.63 -1.57 -13.83
CA VAL A 83 -8.80 -1.21 -14.67
C VAL A 83 -8.35 -0.60 -15.99
N TRP A 84 -7.44 0.38 -15.94
CA TRP A 84 -6.96 1.05 -17.15
C TRP A 84 -6.27 0.09 -18.11
N ALA A 85 -5.50 -0.87 -17.59
CA ALA A 85 -4.81 -1.88 -18.39
C ALA A 85 -5.78 -2.78 -19.18
N LEU A 86 -6.89 -3.20 -18.56
CA LEU A 86 -7.90 -4.01 -19.25
C LEU A 86 -8.66 -3.23 -20.32
N LEU A 87 -8.86 -1.93 -20.11
CA LEU A 87 -9.48 -1.01 -21.08
C LEU A 87 -8.55 -0.65 -22.24
N ASN A 88 -7.23 -0.63 -22.01
CA ASN A 88 -6.22 -0.20 -22.97
C ASN A 88 -5.13 -1.27 -23.18
N PRO A 89 -5.48 -2.51 -23.57
CA PRO A 89 -4.59 -3.67 -23.47
C PRO A 89 -3.29 -3.53 -24.29
N ALA A 90 -3.37 -2.96 -25.49
CA ALA A 90 -2.19 -2.79 -26.35
C ALA A 90 -1.17 -1.80 -25.74
N LEU A 91 -1.65 -0.68 -25.19
CA LEU A 91 -0.79 0.31 -24.57
C LEU A 91 -0.29 -0.18 -23.20
N ALA A 92 -1.12 -0.91 -22.46
CA ALA A 92 -0.73 -1.54 -21.21
C ALA A 92 0.43 -2.53 -21.38
N LEU A 93 0.35 -3.41 -22.40
CA LEU A 93 1.43 -4.34 -22.72
C LEU A 93 2.70 -3.63 -23.19
N ARG A 94 2.59 -2.51 -23.92
CA ARG A 94 3.74 -1.68 -24.31
C ARG A 94 4.48 -1.10 -23.10
N HIS A 95 3.74 -0.71 -22.06
CA HIS A 95 4.28 -0.06 -20.85
C HIS A 95 4.28 -0.99 -19.64
N GLU A 96 4.23 -2.31 -19.83
CA GLU A 96 3.94 -3.28 -18.76
C GLU A 96 4.88 -3.12 -17.55
N MET A 97 6.19 -3.00 -17.80
CA MET A 97 7.18 -2.87 -16.73
C MET A 97 6.97 -1.60 -15.90
N LEU A 98 6.69 -0.48 -16.57
CA LEU A 98 6.41 0.79 -15.89
C LEU A 98 5.12 0.69 -15.07
N LEU A 99 4.05 0.14 -15.63
CA LEU A 99 2.75 0.00 -14.94
C LEU A 99 2.86 -0.90 -13.70
N ARG A 100 3.66 -1.97 -13.76
CA ARG A 100 3.98 -2.80 -12.59
C ARG A 100 4.69 -1.98 -11.50
N ARG A 101 5.67 -1.14 -11.87
CA ARG A 101 6.34 -0.25 -10.90
C ARG A 101 5.39 0.78 -10.30
N VAL A 102 4.51 1.37 -11.12
CA VAL A 102 3.49 2.32 -10.65
C VAL A 102 2.55 1.66 -9.65
N ALA A 103 2.09 0.44 -9.93
CA ALA A 103 1.24 -0.32 -9.02
C ALA A 103 1.96 -0.67 -7.71
N THR A 104 3.16 -1.26 -7.77
CA THR A 104 3.96 -1.58 -6.58
C THR A 104 4.26 -0.34 -5.73
N LEU A 105 4.68 0.76 -6.36
CA LEU A 105 4.97 2.01 -5.65
C LEU A 105 3.69 2.61 -5.05
N GLY A 106 2.60 2.65 -5.81
CA GLY A 106 1.34 3.26 -5.44
C GLY A 106 0.56 2.50 -4.38
N ASP A 107 0.88 1.23 -4.14
CA ASP A 107 0.22 0.39 -3.16
C ASP A 107 1.16 0.03 -1.98
N PHE A 108 2.36 -0.48 -2.26
CA PHE A 108 3.30 -0.89 -1.22
C PHE A 108 4.24 0.21 -0.75
N ARG A 109 4.30 1.34 -1.47
CA ARG A 109 5.30 2.40 -1.25
C ARG A 109 6.74 1.89 -1.40
N GLU A 110 6.92 0.81 -2.15
CA GLU A 110 8.22 0.17 -2.41
C GLU A 110 8.71 0.47 -3.82
N LEU A 111 10.00 0.76 -3.97
CA LEU A 111 10.65 0.96 -5.26
C LEU A 111 12.17 0.89 -5.10
N ASP A 112 12.82 0.14 -5.99
CA ASP A 112 14.25 0.23 -6.16
C ASP A 112 14.59 1.54 -6.88
N TRP A 113 15.23 2.47 -6.16
CA TRP A 113 15.64 3.76 -6.71
C TRP A 113 16.73 3.68 -7.78
N ALA A 114 17.38 2.51 -7.95
CA ALA A 114 18.29 2.24 -9.06
C ALA A 114 17.57 1.76 -10.32
N ASP A 115 16.27 1.42 -10.25
CA ASP A 115 15.49 1.03 -11.43
C ASP A 115 15.40 2.22 -12.41
N PRO A 116 15.72 2.04 -13.71
CA PRO A 116 15.66 3.11 -14.70
C PRO A 116 14.26 3.72 -14.87
N LEU A 117 13.20 3.01 -14.46
CA LEU A 117 11.82 3.49 -14.51
C LEU A 117 11.37 4.15 -13.20
N ALA A 118 12.22 4.22 -12.17
CA ALA A 118 11.84 4.68 -10.83
C ALA A 118 11.29 6.11 -10.83
N ASP A 119 11.98 7.03 -11.51
CA ASP A 119 11.55 8.43 -11.57
C ASP A 119 10.23 8.59 -12.34
N THR A 120 10.05 7.87 -13.44
CA THR A 120 8.79 7.89 -14.19
C THR A 120 7.64 7.28 -13.40
N ALA A 121 7.87 6.17 -12.70
CA ALA A 121 6.87 5.56 -11.83
C ALA A 121 6.44 6.53 -10.73
N LEU A 122 7.41 7.20 -10.07
CA LEU A 122 7.13 8.22 -9.06
C LEU A 122 6.32 9.39 -9.63
N GLN A 123 6.67 9.90 -10.81
CA GLN A 123 5.91 10.98 -11.47
C GLN A 123 4.44 10.61 -11.69
N LEU A 124 4.17 9.39 -12.16
CA LEU A 124 2.80 8.91 -12.41
C LEU A 124 2.02 8.73 -11.10
N VAL A 125 2.63 8.13 -10.08
CA VAL A 125 2.01 7.97 -8.75
C VAL A 125 1.73 9.34 -8.11
N CYS A 126 2.68 10.26 -8.16
CA CYS A 126 2.49 11.63 -7.68
C CYS A 126 1.37 12.35 -8.45
N TRP A 127 1.27 12.14 -9.77
CA TRP A 127 0.21 12.75 -10.58
C TRP A 127 -1.18 12.23 -10.18
N LEU A 128 -1.34 10.91 -10.07
CA LEU A 128 -2.59 10.28 -9.65
C LEU A 128 -3.05 10.82 -8.29
N ASN A 129 -2.16 10.80 -7.29
CA ASN A 129 -2.47 11.27 -5.94
C ASN A 129 -2.74 12.79 -5.87
N ALA A 130 -1.98 13.60 -6.61
CA ALA A 130 -2.14 15.06 -6.59
C ALA A 130 -3.45 15.50 -7.25
N GLU A 131 -3.80 14.94 -8.42
CA GLU A 131 -5.07 15.22 -9.10
C GLU A 131 -6.25 14.67 -8.29
N GLU A 132 -6.10 13.52 -7.63
CA GLU A 132 -7.14 12.97 -6.77
C GLU A 132 -7.45 13.95 -5.63
N LYS A 133 -6.41 14.37 -4.90
CA LYS A 133 -6.51 15.29 -3.77
C LYS A 133 -7.05 16.67 -4.18
N ALA A 134 -6.66 17.18 -5.35
CA ALA A 134 -7.05 18.51 -5.80
C ALA A 134 -8.52 18.58 -6.23
N ARG A 135 -9.11 17.47 -6.69
CA ARG A 135 -10.43 17.47 -7.35
C ARG A 135 -11.50 16.72 -6.61
N PHE A 136 -11.12 15.72 -5.84
CA PHE A 136 -12.04 14.78 -5.22
C PHE A 136 -11.94 14.84 -3.69
N TYR A 137 -12.66 13.95 -3.02
CA TYR A 137 -12.44 13.77 -1.58
C TYR A 137 -11.10 13.06 -1.37
N GLU A 138 -10.45 13.41 -0.25
CA GLU A 138 -9.30 12.65 0.23
C GLU A 138 -9.66 11.16 0.39
N PRO A 139 -8.70 10.24 0.23
CA PRO A 139 -8.92 8.81 0.46
C PRO A 139 -9.70 8.54 1.76
N PHE A 140 -10.69 7.65 1.69
CA PHE A 140 -11.63 7.33 2.77
C PHE A 140 -12.52 8.48 3.27
N GLY A 141 -12.60 9.59 2.53
CA GLY A 141 -13.44 10.74 2.83
C GLY A 141 -14.91 10.60 2.39
N ALA A 142 -15.28 9.54 1.66
CA ALA A 142 -16.66 9.34 1.19
C ALA A 142 -17.71 9.34 2.33
N PRO A 143 -17.46 8.73 3.52
CA PRO A 143 -18.39 8.80 4.64
C PRO A 143 -18.68 10.23 5.11
N ALA A 144 -17.70 11.14 5.05
CA ALA A 144 -17.90 12.55 5.39
C ALA A 144 -18.86 13.26 4.41
N ARG A 145 -19.00 12.72 3.19
CA ARG A 145 -19.97 13.15 2.17
C ARG A 145 -21.26 12.34 2.19
N ARG A 146 -21.48 11.48 3.19
CA ARG A 146 -22.63 10.58 3.30
C ARG A 146 -22.80 9.66 2.08
N ARG A 147 -21.69 9.28 1.43
CA ARG A 147 -21.65 8.33 0.31
C ARG A 147 -20.84 7.10 0.71
N ARG A 148 -21.10 5.98 0.03
CA ARG A 148 -20.25 4.79 0.10
C ARG A 148 -19.07 4.94 -0.88
N GLU A 149 -17.94 4.31 -0.55
CA GLU A 149 -16.72 4.43 -1.37
C GLU A 149 -16.89 3.82 -2.78
N ASP A 150 -17.68 2.74 -2.89
CA ASP A 150 -18.03 2.07 -4.15
C ASP A 150 -18.86 2.94 -5.10
N GLU A 151 -19.63 3.88 -4.56
CA GLU A 151 -20.38 4.86 -5.32
C GLU A 151 -19.55 6.10 -5.65
N ALA A 152 -18.74 6.55 -4.70
CA ALA A 152 -17.98 7.79 -4.82
C ALA A 152 -16.75 7.67 -5.72
N SER A 153 -16.15 6.47 -5.82
CA SER A 153 -14.97 6.22 -6.66
C SER A 153 -15.25 6.30 -8.17
N ALA A 154 -16.48 6.03 -8.62
CA ALA A 154 -16.82 6.02 -10.04
C ALA A 154 -16.55 7.37 -10.75
N GLU A 155 -16.72 8.50 -10.06
CA GLU A 155 -16.43 9.84 -10.61
C GLU A 155 -14.93 10.06 -10.83
N LYS A 156 -14.08 9.45 -9.99
CA LYS A 156 -12.62 9.46 -10.14
C LYS A 156 -12.22 8.68 -11.38
N PHE A 157 -12.71 7.44 -11.54
CA PHE A 157 -12.45 6.64 -12.75
C PHE A 157 -12.86 7.36 -14.04
N ALA A 158 -14.07 7.94 -14.07
CA ALA A 158 -14.56 8.68 -15.22
C ALA A 158 -13.64 9.86 -15.62
N TRP A 159 -12.99 10.50 -14.65
CA TRP A 159 -12.05 11.58 -14.90
C TRP A 159 -10.66 11.09 -15.33
N PHE A 160 -10.10 10.10 -14.63
CA PHE A 160 -8.72 9.63 -14.86
C PHE A 160 -8.56 8.77 -16.11
N LEU A 161 -9.49 7.85 -16.38
CA LEU A 161 -9.38 6.88 -17.48
C LEU A 161 -9.08 7.52 -18.86
N PRO A 162 -9.80 8.57 -19.31
CA PRO A 162 -9.53 9.18 -20.61
C PRO A 162 -8.24 10.04 -20.66
N ARG A 163 -7.64 10.36 -19.50
CA ARG A 163 -6.49 11.28 -19.41
C ARG A 163 -5.16 10.57 -19.20
N PHE A 164 -5.18 9.37 -18.63
CA PHE A 164 -3.95 8.71 -18.19
C PHE A 164 -3.00 8.33 -19.33
N ALA A 165 -3.51 8.02 -20.53
CA ALA A 165 -2.66 7.69 -21.68
C ALA A 165 -1.67 8.81 -22.03
N GLU A 166 -2.13 10.06 -22.03
CA GLU A 166 -1.30 11.23 -22.32
C GLU A 166 -0.17 11.37 -21.29
N VAL A 167 -0.48 11.21 -20.00
CA VAL A 167 0.51 11.37 -18.92
C VAL A 167 1.45 10.17 -18.84
N LEU A 168 0.98 8.97 -19.17
CA LEU A 168 1.80 7.75 -19.27
C LEU A 168 2.86 7.89 -20.37
N GLU A 169 2.48 8.35 -21.56
CA GLU A 169 3.38 8.50 -22.71
C GLU A 169 4.23 9.77 -22.61
N ASN A 170 3.71 10.82 -21.96
CA ASN A 170 4.41 12.08 -21.74
C ASN A 170 4.18 12.60 -20.31
N PRO A 171 4.95 12.11 -19.32
CA PRO A 171 4.84 12.55 -17.93
C PRO A 171 4.97 14.06 -17.76
N ALA A 172 5.69 14.76 -18.64
CA ALA A 172 5.81 16.22 -18.56
C ALA A 172 4.47 16.95 -18.67
N ALA A 173 3.47 16.39 -19.35
CA ALA A 173 2.11 16.96 -19.44
C ALA A 173 1.45 17.11 -18.06
N GLY A 174 1.75 16.19 -17.12
CA GLY A 174 1.24 16.22 -15.75
C GLY A 174 2.09 17.01 -14.75
N ARG A 175 3.19 17.65 -15.18
CA ARG A 175 4.24 18.19 -14.28
C ARG A 175 3.74 19.20 -13.26
N ALA A 176 2.76 20.02 -13.62
CA ALA A 176 2.18 20.99 -12.70
C ALA A 176 1.56 20.31 -11.46
N ALA A 177 0.96 19.13 -11.63
CA ALA A 177 0.36 18.36 -10.54
C ALA A 177 1.40 17.52 -9.78
N TRP A 178 2.26 16.76 -10.47
CA TRP A 178 3.19 15.83 -9.79
C TRP A 178 4.47 16.49 -9.26
N GLY A 179 4.87 17.64 -9.82
CA GLY A 179 6.16 18.30 -9.55
C GLY A 179 6.45 18.56 -8.08
N PRO A 180 5.52 19.15 -7.30
CA PRO A 180 5.75 19.45 -5.89
C PRO A 180 6.02 18.20 -5.05
N GLU A 181 5.19 17.16 -5.18
CA GLU A 181 5.33 15.94 -4.40
C GLU A 181 6.57 15.14 -4.83
N TYR A 182 6.84 15.06 -6.14
CA TYR A 182 8.06 14.45 -6.65
C TYR A 182 9.32 15.10 -6.05
N ALA A 183 9.38 16.44 -6.03
CA ALA A 183 10.53 17.16 -5.46
C ALA A 183 10.68 16.89 -3.96
N ARG A 184 9.57 16.87 -3.20
CA ARG A 184 9.55 16.52 -1.78
C ARG A 184 10.08 15.11 -1.55
N VAL A 185 9.61 14.12 -2.32
CA VAL A 185 10.06 12.72 -2.21
C VAL A 185 11.53 12.59 -2.57
N LYS A 186 12.01 13.21 -3.67
CA LYS A 186 13.44 13.13 -4.05
C LYS A 186 14.35 13.74 -3.00
N ALA A 187 13.95 14.84 -2.37
CA ALA A 187 14.69 15.41 -1.24
C ALA A 187 14.75 14.44 -0.05
N ALA A 188 13.63 13.78 0.27
CA ALA A 188 13.60 12.78 1.34
C ALA A 188 14.40 11.51 1.00
N VAL A 189 14.42 11.06 -0.26
CA VAL A 189 15.27 9.94 -0.71
C VAL A 189 16.75 10.29 -0.52
N ALA A 190 17.16 11.53 -0.81
CA ALA A 190 18.53 11.97 -0.56
C ALA A 190 18.89 11.93 0.93
N VAL A 191 17.96 12.27 1.84
CA VAL A 191 18.14 12.11 3.29
C VAL A 191 18.24 10.63 3.67
N ALA A 192 17.35 9.78 3.13
CA ALA A 192 17.30 8.35 3.40
C ALA A 192 18.56 7.60 2.93
N GLN A 193 19.22 8.09 1.89
CA GLN A 193 20.48 7.56 1.35
C GLN A 193 21.73 8.25 1.92
N GLY A 194 21.54 9.34 2.66
CA GLY A 194 22.62 10.11 3.25
C GLY A 194 23.21 9.46 4.51
N PRO A 195 24.38 9.93 4.97
CA PRO A 195 25.12 9.34 6.09
C PRO A 195 24.39 9.46 7.45
N GLY A 196 23.40 10.36 7.56
CA GLY A 196 22.56 10.49 8.75
C GLY A 196 21.52 9.39 8.90
N THR A 197 21.30 8.58 7.87
CA THR A 197 20.32 7.49 7.89
C THR A 197 21.01 6.13 7.92
N GLN A 198 20.64 5.29 8.87
CA GLN A 198 21.10 3.90 8.97
C GLN A 198 19.93 2.93 8.87
N ARG A 199 20.14 1.80 8.18
CA ARG A 199 19.15 0.74 8.04
C ARG A 199 19.76 -0.57 8.49
N THR A 200 19.07 -1.27 9.38
CA THR A 200 19.46 -2.60 9.85
C THR A 200 18.31 -3.58 9.62
N GLY A 201 18.55 -4.64 8.86
CA GLY A 201 17.56 -5.67 8.55
C GLY A 201 17.70 -6.90 9.44
N TYR A 202 16.57 -7.43 9.88
CA TYR A 202 16.43 -8.67 10.66
C TYR A 202 15.50 -9.61 9.89
N ALA A 203 16.10 -10.36 8.97
CA ALA A 203 15.36 -11.22 8.04
C ALA A 203 14.59 -12.35 8.74
N ASP A 204 15.06 -12.80 9.91
CA ASP A 204 14.40 -13.83 10.73
C ASP A 204 12.99 -13.45 11.17
N VAL A 205 12.72 -12.15 11.31
CA VAL A 205 11.41 -11.61 11.73
C VAL A 205 10.80 -10.63 10.72
N GLY A 206 11.43 -10.48 9.55
CA GLY A 206 10.99 -9.54 8.51
C GLY A 206 10.99 -8.08 8.96
N LEU A 207 11.91 -7.66 9.84
CA LEU A 207 12.00 -6.28 10.34
C LEU A 207 13.11 -5.50 9.65
N VAL A 208 12.87 -4.24 9.33
CA VAL A 208 13.90 -3.23 9.13
C VAL A 208 13.80 -2.15 10.20
N VAL A 209 14.93 -1.80 10.79
CA VAL A 209 15.07 -0.64 11.67
C VAL A 209 15.71 0.49 10.87
N VAL A 210 15.02 1.62 10.80
CA VAL A 210 15.47 2.84 10.11
C VAL A 210 15.77 3.91 11.17
N ARG A 211 17.05 4.23 11.36
CA ARG A 211 17.48 5.36 12.18
C ARG A 211 17.71 6.56 11.27
N THR A 212 16.99 7.66 11.47
CA THR A 212 17.10 8.88 10.62
C THR A 212 16.77 10.11 11.45
N PRO A 213 17.34 11.30 11.18
CA PRO A 213 17.16 12.47 12.06
C PRO A 213 15.70 12.90 12.24
N GLY A 214 14.86 12.71 11.22
CA GLY A 214 13.45 13.06 11.25
C GLY A 214 12.59 12.14 10.40
N PRO A 215 11.26 12.25 10.56
CA PRO A 215 10.31 11.48 9.77
C PRO A 215 10.45 11.79 8.28
N LEU A 216 10.18 10.76 7.46
CA LEU A 216 10.29 10.81 6.01
C LEU A 216 8.94 10.41 5.38
N PRO A 217 8.60 10.93 4.19
CA PRO A 217 7.46 10.43 3.41
C PRO A 217 7.60 8.95 3.10
N TYR A 218 6.47 8.24 2.99
CA TYR A 218 6.47 6.78 2.87
C TYR A 218 7.28 6.28 1.68
N TYR A 219 7.24 6.97 0.53
CA TYR A 219 8.04 6.56 -0.62
C TYR A 219 9.54 6.51 -0.31
N ALA A 220 10.07 7.46 0.47
CA ALA A 220 11.47 7.44 0.88
C ALA A 220 11.73 6.43 2.01
N LEU A 221 10.80 6.31 2.96
CA LEU A 221 10.94 5.44 4.13
C LEU A 221 10.82 3.95 3.77
N PHE A 222 9.78 3.57 3.02
CA PHE A 222 9.45 2.18 2.65
C PHE A 222 10.04 1.77 1.31
N GLY A 223 10.35 2.71 0.41
CA GLY A 223 10.93 2.46 -0.91
C GLY A 223 11.96 1.32 -0.92
N PRO A 224 13.00 1.37 -0.08
CA PRO A 224 14.10 0.41 -0.05
C PRO A 224 13.90 -0.74 0.96
N THR A 225 12.65 -1.10 1.29
CA THR A 225 12.34 -2.09 2.34
C THR A 225 11.69 -3.37 1.80
N ALA A 226 11.76 -3.59 0.49
CA ALA A 226 11.21 -4.77 -0.17
C ALA A 226 11.71 -6.06 0.50
N GLY A 227 10.78 -6.98 0.78
CA GLY A 227 11.07 -8.26 1.45
C GLY A 227 11.06 -8.23 2.98
N LEU A 228 10.95 -7.06 3.62
CA LEU A 228 10.83 -6.92 5.07
C LEU A 228 9.48 -6.27 5.40
N ASP A 229 8.63 -6.91 6.20
CA ASP A 229 7.24 -6.51 6.39
C ASP A 229 6.99 -5.57 7.59
N TRP A 230 7.97 -5.42 8.48
CA TRP A 230 7.93 -4.52 9.62
C TRP A 230 8.94 -3.39 9.45
N VAL A 231 8.55 -2.17 9.79
CA VAL A 231 9.43 -0.99 9.78
C VAL A 231 9.40 -0.33 11.15
N LEU A 232 10.52 -0.39 11.88
CA LEU A 232 10.73 0.39 13.09
C LEU A 232 11.50 1.66 12.72
N SER A 233 10.85 2.81 12.83
CA SER A 233 11.48 4.10 12.57
C SER A 233 11.93 4.74 13.88
N LEU A 234 13.23 5.04 13.98
CA LEU A 234 13.86 5.69 15.11
C LEU A 234 14.35 7.08 14.72
N TYR A 235 13.72 8.11 15.28
CA TYR A 235 14.03 9.51 15.01
C TYR A 235 14.75 10.19 16.17
N ASP A 236 15.43 11.30 15.88
CA ASP A 236 16.06 12.13 16.91
C ASP A 236 15.04 12.59 17.95
N GLY A 237 15.50 12.74 19.19
CA GLY A 237 14.65 13.13 20.31
C GLY A 237 13.75 12.00 20.83
N GLN A 238 14.16 10.74 20.65
CA GLN A 238 13.44 9.55 21.16
C GLN A 238 12.01 9.43 20.64
N ARG A 239 11.82 9.70 19.34
CA ARG A 239 10.53 9.63 18.66
C ARG A 239 10.49 8.38 17.80
N TYR A 240 9.49 7.53 17.99
CA TYR A 240 9.47 6.21 17.33
C TYR A 240 8.08 5.86 16.80
N GLU A 241 8.07 5.08 15.72
CA GLU A 241 6.88 4.42 15.16
C GLU A 241 7.27 3.01 14.69
N LEU A 242 6.43 2.02 14.99
CA LEU A 242 6.53 0.66 14.44
C LEU A 242 5.32 0.41 13.55
N GLU A 243 5.56 0.05 12.30
CA GLU A 243 4.51 -0.20 11.31
C GLU A 243 4.62 -1.60 10.71
N CYS A 244 3.47 -2.27 10.58
CA CYS A 244 3.33 -3.47 9.77
C CYS A 244 2.84 -3.07 8.38
N LYS A 245 3.64 -3.32 7.34
CA LYS A 245 3.32 -2.89 5.99
C LYS A 245 2.10 -3.59 5.41
N TYR A 246 1.49 -2.92 4.44
CA TYR A 246 0.32 -3.42 3.70
C TYR A 246 0.57 -4.78 3.01
N THR A 247 1.81 -5.09 2.67
CA THR A 247 2.27 -6.37 2.10
C THR A 247 1.85 -7.61 2.89
N THR A 248 1.54 -7.47 4.19
CA THR A 248 1.03 -8.56 5.05
C THR A 248 -0.49 -8.54 5.22
N TRP A 249 -1.21 -7.57 4.65
CA TRP A 249 -2.68 -7.54 4.60
C TRP A 249 -3.22 -8.31 3.39
N ILE A 250 -2.48 -8.25 2.29
CA ILE A 250 -2.78 -8.88 0.99
C ILE A 250 -2.10 -10.23 0.83
N ASP A 251 -2.34 -10.88 -0.31
CA ASP A 251 -1.65 -12.10 -0.72
C ASP A 251 -0.55 -11.75 -1.74
N LEU A 252 0.70 -12.06 -1.39
CA LEU A 252 1.84 -11.93 -2.30
C LEU A 252 2.06 -13.23 -3.08
N GLU A 253 2.21 -13.10 -4.40
CA GLU A 253 2.59 -14.19 -5.29
C GLU A 253 4.11 -14.40 -5.31
N SER A 254 4.91 -13.36 -5.17
CA SER A 254 6.36 -13.44 -5.34
C SER A 254 7.07 -14.14 -4.17
N ARG A 255 6.52 -14.05 -2.95
CA ARG A 255 7.18 -14.55 -1.74
C ARG A 255 6.20 -14.96 -0.64
N SER A 256 6.68 -15.81 0.26
CA SER A 256 6.01 -16.09 1.53
C SER A 256 6.15 -14.92 2.51
N THR A 257 5.21 -14.80 3.44
CA THR A 257 5.23 -13.82 4.53
C THR A 257 5.04 -14.50 5.88
N LEU A 258 5.43 -13.79 6.94
CA LEU A 258 5.00 -14.10 8.31
C LEU A 258 3.63 -13.46 8.57
N PRO A 259 2.79 -14.05 9.44
CA PRO A 259 1.49 -13.49 9.76
C PRO A 259 1.64 -12.21 10.59
N ARG A 260 0.61 -11.39 10.57
CA ARG A 260 0.54 -10.19 11.43
C ARG A 260 0.37 -10.60 12.89
N LEU A 261 1.08 -9.93 13.77
CA LEU A 261 0.97 -10.12 15.21
C LEU A 261 0.09 -9.03 15.84
N ALA A 262 -0.64 -9.37 16.91
CA ALA A 262 -1.31 -8.36 17.72
C ALA A 262 -0.26 -7.45 18.37
N LEU A 263 -0.35 -6.15 18.16
CA LEU A 263 0.59 -5.19 18.77
C LEU A 263 0.22 -4.83 20.23
N GLY A 264 -0.92 -5.32 20.74
CA GLY A 264 -1.39 -5.07 22.11
C GLY A 264 -0.39 -5.48 23.20
N PRO A 265 0.15 -6.71 23.19
CA PRO A 265 1.17 -7.14 24.15
C PRO A 265 2.44 -6.26 24.13
N LEU A 266 2.91 -5.86 22.95
CA LEU A 266 4.06 -4.95 22.83
C LEU A 266 3.73 -3.56 23.39
N ALA A 267 2.56 -3.00 23.07
CA ALA A 267 2.13 -1.72 23.64
C ALA A 267 2.05 -1.78 25.17
N ALA A 268 1.51 -2.86 25.75
CA ALA A 268 1.46 -3.07 27.20
C ALA A 268 2.86 -3.12 27.83
N ARG A 269 3.81 -3.82 27.17
CA ARG A 269 5.20 -3.88 27.60
C ARG A 269 5.88 -2.51 27.57
N LEU A 270 5.72 -1.76 26.48
CA LEU A 270 6.30 -0.42 26.35
C LEU A 270 5.69 0.56 27.37
N ASN A 271 4.38 0.47 27.64
CA ASN A 271 3.72 1.26 28.67
C ASN A 271 4.27 1.01 30.09
N ALA A 272 4.74 -0.21 30.39
CA ALA A 272 5.38 -0.51 31.67
C ALA A 272 6.78 0.12 31.82
N LEU A 273 7.42 0.48 30.71
CA LEU A 273 8.74 1.12 30.67
C LEU A 273 8.65 2.65 30.51
N GLU A 274 7.51 3.13 30.03
CA GLU A 274 7.29 4.53 29.69
C GLU A 274 7.10 5.41 30.94
N THR A 275 7.79 6.54 30.98
CA THR A 275 7.77 7.48 32.12
C THR A 275 7.57 8.94 31.69
N SER A 276 7.35 9.22 30.40
CA SER A 276 7.05 10.57 29.89
C SER A 276 5.65 11.08 30.25
N GLY A 277 4.78 10.21 30.78
CA GLY A 277 3.37 10.51 31.05
C GLY A 277 2.45 10.33 29.84
N GLN A 278 2.97 9.88 28.71
CA GLN A 278 2.19 9.46 27.54
C GLN A 278 2.03 7.93 27.50
N ILE A 279 1.14 7.43 26.65
CA ILE A 279 0.84 6.00 26.51
C ILE A 279 1.14 5.51 25.09
N TRP A 280 1.74 4.34 24.98
CA TRP A 280 1.87 3.59 23.74
C TRP A 280 0.52 2.98 23.37
N VAL A 281 0.11 3.24 22.12
CA VAL A 281 -1.12 2.73 21.52
C VAL A 281 -0.79 1.98 20.25
N ALA A 282 -1.63 1.01 19.93
CA ALA A 282 -1.47 0.15 18.77
C ALA A 282 -2.80 -0.05 18.04
N ASP A 283 -2.73 -0.09 16.71
CA ASP A 283 -3.84 -0.51 15.87
C ASP A 283 -4.01 -2.04 15.88
N GLY A 284 -5.21 -2.49 15.53
CA GLY A 284 -5.52 -3.92 15.44
C GLY A 284 -4.88 -4.58 14.21
N PRO A 285 -4.64 -5.90 14.24
CA PRO A 285 -3.93 -6.62 13.18
C PRO A 285 -4.67 -6.64 11.82
N THR A 286 -5.98 -6.37 11.83
CA THR A 286 -6.82 -6.29 10.62
C THR A 286 -6.82 -4.91 9.96
N ASP A 287 -6.24 -3.89 10.60
CA ASP A 287 -6.01 -2.58 9.98
C ASP A 287 -5.12 -2.73 8.75
N THR A 288 -5.20 -1.88 7.72
CA THR A 288 -4.39 -2.10 6.49
C THR A 288 -2.90 -1.85 6.73
N GLY A 289 -2.56 -0.89 7.61
CA GLY A 289 -1.20 -0.62 8.07
C GLY A 289 -1.15 -0.44 9.59
N PRO A 290 -1.15 -1.51 10.40
CA PRO A 290 -1.15 -1.42 11.85
C PRO A 290 0.06 -0.63 12.36
N LEU A 291 -0.22 0.44 13.08
CA LEU A 291 0.76 1.37 13.63
C LEU A 291 0.79 1.27 15.16
N LEU A 292 1.99 1.11 15.72
CA LEU A 292 2.28 1.30 17.14
C LEU A 292 3.08 2.58 17.34
N ARG A 293 2.62 3.42 18.25
CA ARG A 293 3.14 4.77 18.47
C ARG A 293 2.82 5.30 19.86
N LEU A 294 3.57 6.32 20.29
CA LEU A 294 3.23 7.08 21.49
C LEU A 294 2.06 8.04 21.20
N ALA A 295 1.03 8.02 22.05
CA ALA A 295 -0.18 8.80 21.89
C ALA A 295 0.03 10.26 22.30
N GLY A 296 -0.50 11.16 21.49
CA GLY A 296 -0.57 12.58 21.80
C GLY A 296 -1.78 12.97 22.64
N PRO A 297 -1.88 14.26 23.04
CA PRO A 297 -3.04 14.80 23.74
C PRO A 297 -4.32 14.76 22.90
N ARG A 298 -4.20 14.64 21.58
CA ARG A 298 -5.31 14.46 20.66
C ARG A 298 -5.10 13.19 19.86
N LYS A 299 -6.18 12.41 19.71
CA LYS A 299 -6.21 11.28 18.79
C LYS A 299 -6.04 11.79 17.36
N LEU A 300 -5.21 11.10 16.58
CA LEU A 300 -5.07 11.41 15.16
C LEU A 300 -6.42 11.26 14.44
N SER A 301 -6.70 12.19 13.53
CA SER A 301 -7.79 12.02 12.57
C SER A 301 -7.50 10.84 11.64
N LYS A 302 -8.52 10.34 10.95
CA LYS A 302 -8.33 9.29 9.94
C LYS A 302 -7.32 9.73 8.88
N ALA A 303 -7.44 10.96 8.37
CA ALA A 303 -6.51 11.52 7.40
C ALA A 303 -5.06 11.55 7.93
N GLN A 304 -4.85 11.94 9.20
CA GLN A 304 -3.51 11.95 9.79
C GLN A 304 -2.91 10.57 10.00
N ARG A 305 -3.74 9.55 10.23
CA ARG A 305 -3.26 8.16 10.33
C ARG A 305 -2.73 7.63 9.00
N TYR A 306 -3.37 8.00 7.90
CA TYR A 306 -2.97 7.59 6.55
C TYR A 306 -2.01 8.57 5.87
N ALA A 307 -1.77 9.74 6.47
CA ALA A 307 -0.75 10.67 6.01
C ALA A 307 0.65 10.08 6.22
N ASP A 308 1.60 10.60 5.44
CA ASP A 308 3.01 10.31 5.62
C ASP A 308 3.48 10.56 7.07
N PRO A 309 4.51 9.84 7.56
CA PRO A 309 5.07 10.07 8.89
C PRO A 309 5.51 11.51 9.17
N ASP A 310 5.96 12.26 8.16
CA ASP A 310 6.35 13.68 8.27
C ASP A 310 5.16 14.64 8.24
N GLY A 311 3.95 14.14 7.98
CA GLY A 311 2.69 14.89 8.01
C GLY A 311 1.92 14.78 9.34
N ARG A 312 2.45 14.07 10.34
CA ARG A 312 1.79 13.84 11.63
C ARG A 312 2.73 14.10 12.82
N PRO A 313 2.22 14.54 13.98
CA PRO A 313 3.06 14.74 15.16
C PRO A 313 3.60 13.40 15.65
N ILE A 314 4.85 13.35 16.11
CA ILE A 314 5.44 12.17 16.76
C ILE A 314 6.07 12.65 18.07
N TYR A 315 5.76 11.95 19.17
CA TYR A 315 6.11 12.40 20.52
C TYR A 315 7.33 11.66 21.07
N ALA A 316 8.06 12.33 21.95
CA ALA A 316 9.25 11.80 22.58
C ALA A 316 8.88 10.82 23.69
N SER A 317 9.43 9.62 23.62
CA SER A 317 9.37 8.59 24.65
C SER A 317 10.49 8.77 25.67
N SER A 318 10.30 8.27 26.90
CA SER A 318 11.39 8.11 27.85
C SER A 318 12.31 6.91 27.55
N ILE A 319 11.88 6.01 26.66
CA ILE A 319 12.59 4.77 26.32
C ILE A 319 13.76 5.10 25.38
N ALA A 320 14.97 4.69 25.76
CA ALA A 320 16.17 4.87 24.94
C ALA A 320 16.07 4.09 23.61
N PRO A 321 16.65 4.58 22.49
CA PRO A 321 16.49 3.96 21.17
C PRO A 321 16.94 2.49 21.12
N ALA A 322 18.02 2.15 21.82
CA ALA A 322 18.51 0.77 21.90
C ALA A 322 17.54 -0.15 22.65
N ALA A 323 16.92 0.34 23.72
CA ALA A 323 15.91 -0.42 24.48
C ALA A 323 14.63 -0.61 23.64
N MET A 324 14.20 0.43 22.91
CA MET A 324 13.06 0.32 21.99
C MET A 324 13.28 -0.78 20.94
N GLU A 325 14.43 -0.77 20.26
CA GLU A 325 14.75 -1.82 19.28
C GLU A 325 14.77 -3.22 19.91
N GLN A 326 15.36 -3.36 21.10
CA GLN A 326 15.42 -4.65 21.81
C GLN A 326 14.03 -5.19 22.16
N GLU A 327 13.13 -4.35 22.66
CA GLU A 327 11.76 -4.75 23.02
C GLU A 327 10.96 -5.16 21.77
N VAL A 328 11.11 -4.44 20.66
CA VAL A 328 10.48 -4.80 19.38
C VAL A 328 11.02 -6.14 18.86
N LEU A 329 12.33 -6.34 18.85
CA LEU A 329 12.95 -7.59 18.41
C LEU A 329 12.55 -8.77 19.28
N ALA A 330 12.54 -8.59 20.61
CA ALA A 330 12.13 -9.62 21.55
C ALA A 330 10.67 -10.04 21.31
N PHE A 331 9.78 -9.06 21.11
CA PHE A 331 8.38 -9.30 20.79
C PHE A 331 8.21 -10.09 19.49
N LEU A 332 8.82 -9.64 18.39
CA LEU A 332 8.67 -10.30 17.09
C LEU A 332 9.26 -11.72 17.11
N ARG A 333 10.44 -11.92 17.71
CA ARG A 333 11.06 -13.25 17.80
C ARG A 333 10.25 -14.21 18.65
N ALA A 334 9.69 -13.74 19.76
CA ALA A 334 8.79 -14.55 20.57
C ALA A 334 7.51 -14.91 19.80
N GLY A 335 6.92 -13.95 19.08
CA GLY A 335 5.72 -14.16 18.27
C GLY A 335 5.93 -15.13 17.11
N TYR A 336 7.14 -15.19 16.54
CA TYR A 336 7.45 -16.02 15.38
C TYR A 336 8.22 -17.30 15.68
N ALA A 337 8.57 -17.58 16.94
CA ALA A 337 9.46 -18.69 17.32
C ALA A 337 9.09 -20.07 16.73
N ASN A 338 7.80 -20.32 16.48
CA ASN A 338 7.30 -21.59 15.94
C ASN A 338 6.46 -21.40 14.67
N ILE A 339 6.63 -20.28 13.96
CA ILE A 339 5.85 -19.96 12.76
C ILE A 339 6.75 -20.03 11.54
N GLN A 340 6.36 -20.85 10.57
CA GLN A 340 7.02 -20.89 9.27
C GLN A 340 6.34 -19.92 8.29
N PRO A 341 7.11 -19.12 7.54
CA PRO A 341 6.54 -18.26 6.50
C PRO A 341 5.80 -19.09 5.44
N LYS A 342 4.65 -18.59 4.98
CA LYS A 342 3.92 -19.17 3.84
C LYS A 342 3.23 -18.09 3.03
N LYS A 343 2.71 -18.47 1.86
CA LYS A 343 1.80 -17.65 1.05
C LYS A 343 0.35 -17.87 1.50
N TYR A 344 -0.51 -16.91 1.18
CA TYR A 344 -1.98 -17.00 1.34
C TYR A 344 -2.43 -17.34 2.76
N TRP A 345 -1.95 -16.57 3.73
CA TRP A 345 -2.50 -16.62 5.09
C TRP A 345 -3.99 -16.29 5.04
N THR A 346 -4.82 -17.06 5.75
CA THR A 346 -6.23 -16.69 5.98
C THR A 346 -6.34 -15.83 7.24
N TRP A 347 -7.40 -15.02 7.34
CA TRP A 347 -7.66 -14.26 8.57
C TRP A 347 -7.89 -15.16 9.79
N ALA A 348 -8.37 -16.39 9.60
CA ALA A 348 -8.53 -17.36 10.67
C ALA A 348 -7.17 -17.83 11.19
N GLU A 349 -6.22 -18.12 10.29
CA GLU A 349 -4.86 -18.51 10.66
C GLU A 349 -4.10 -17.35 11.33
N VAL A 350 -4.21 -16.12 10.81
CA VAL A 350 -3.60 -14.94 11.43
C VAL A 350 -4.10 -14.77 12.87
N LYS A 351 -5.42 -14.87 13.10
CA LYS A 351 -5.99 -14.83 14.46
C LYS A 351 -5.51 -15.98 15.34
N ALA A 352 -5.40 -17.18 14.79
CA ALA A 352 -4.93 -18.35 15.54
C ALA A 352 -3.46 -18.22 16.01
N THR A 353 -2.65 -17.41 15.33
CA THR A 353 -1.26 -17.12 15.73
C THR A 353 -1.13 -16.13 16.90
N GLY A 354 -2.25 -15.77 17.56
CA GLY A 354 -2.27 -14.85 18.70
C GLY A 354 -2.48 -13.39 18.32
N ALA A 355 -3.16 -13.14 17.19
CA ALA A 355 -3.56 -11.80 16.75
C ALA A 355 -4.86 -11.32 17.44
#